data_AF-A0A2N9L723-F1
#
_entry.id   AF-A0A2N9L723-F1
#
_cell.length_a   1.000
_cell.length_b   1.000
_cell.length_c   1.000
_cell.angle_alpha   90.00
_cell.angle_beta   90.00
_cell.angle_gamma   90.00
#
_symmetry.space_group_name_H-M   'P 1'
#
loop_
_entity.id
_entity.type
_entity.pdbx_description
1 polymer ?
#
loop_
_entity_poly.entity_id
_entity_poly.type
_entity_poly.pdbx_seq_one_letter_code
_entity_poly.pdbx_strand_id
1 'polypeptide(L)'
;MPRSSTVAIKDEPGGTGNVKRIRTTVTLEDDLIRKAQAYTGIKEKSALIRAALTQLVQREAARRLAALGGTMPDLQRIPRRRMPRK
;
A
#
# COMPACT_ATOMS: atom_id res chain seq x y z
N MET A 1 20.57 23.73 -4.45
CA MET A 1 19.22 23.68 -5.04
C MET A 1 18.68 22.26 -4.90
N PRO A 2 17.44 22.06 -4.44
CA PRO A 2 16.82 20.73 -4.41
C PRO A 2 16.70 20.19 -5.83
N ARG A 3 17.11 18.94 -6.03
CA ARG A 3 16.96 18.23 -7.32
C ARG A 3 15.61 17.52 -7.30
N SER A 4 14.68 17.97 -8.15
CA SER A 4 13.38 17.34 -8.32
C SER A 4 13.40 16.45 -9.55
N SER A 5 12.98 15.19 -9.42
CA SER A 5 12.75 14.33 -10.58
C SER A 5 11.28 14.24 -10.93
N THR A 6 11.02 14.31 -12.24
CA THR A 6 9.71 14.09 -12.83
C THR A 6 9.59 12.63 -13.24
N VAL A 7 8.56 11.93 -12.75
CA VAL A 7 8.30 10.52 -13.11
C VAL A 7 6.92 10.41 -13.74
N ALA A 8 6.87 9.80 -14.92
CA ALA A 8 5.62 9.40 -15.55
C ALA A 8 5.21 8.00 -15.06
N ILE A 9 4.17 7.93 -14.25
CA ILE A 9 3.59 6.68 -13.76
C ILE A 9 2.59 6.20 -14.81
N LYS A 10 2.84 5.02 -15.35
CA LYS A 10 1.88 4.29 -16.20
C LYS A 10 1.15 3.29 -15.31
N ASP A 11 -0.17 3.33 -15.31
CA ASP A 11 -0.99 2.31 -14.67
C ASP A 11 -1.37 1.25 -15.71
N GLU A 12 -0.99 0.00 -15.48
CA GLU A 12 -1.37 -1.14 -16.31
C GLU A 12 -2.37 -1.98 -15.52
N PRO A 13 -3.68 -1.85 -15.81
CA PRO A 13 -4.70 -2.60 -15.10
C PRO A 13 -4.55 -4.09 -15.43
N GLY A 14 -4.30 -4.90 -14.40
CA GLY A 14 -4.36 -6.36 -14.48
C GLY A 14 -5.82 -6.81 -14.55
N GLY A 15 -6.42 -6.78 -15.74
CA GLY A 15 -7.77 -7.27 -15.97
C GLY A 15 -8.24 -7.07 -17.40
N THR A 16 -8.83 -8.11 -17.99
CA THR A 16 -9.48 -8.12 -19.31
C THR A 16 -10.80 -7.33 -19.26
N GLY A 17 -10.72 -6.04 -19.00
CA GLY A 17 -11.84 -5.10 -19.04
C GLY A 17 -11.36 -3.78 -19.61
N ASN A 18 -12.20 -3.12 -20.40
CA ASN A 18 -11.94 -1.81 -21.02
C ASN A 18 -11.76 -0.74 -19.93
N VAL A 19 -10.58 -0.66 -19.31
CA VAL A 19 -10.22 0.37 -18.34
C VAL A 19 -9.24 1.33 -19.02
N LYS A 20 -9.64 2.60 -19.08
CA LYS A 20 -8.83 3.68 -19.67
C LYS A 20 -7.48 3.75 -18.96
N ARG A 21 -6.40 3.52 -19.70
CA ARG A 21 -5.03 3.69 -19.20
C ARG A 21 -4.82 5.15 -18.78
N ILE A 22 -4.44 5.38 -17.52
CA ILE A 22 -4.11 6.71 -17.01
C ILE A 22 -2.59 6.84 -16.90
N ARG A 23 -2.08 7.97 -17.40
CA ARG A 23 -0.68 8.34 -17.27
C ARG A 23 -0.60 9.61 -16.43
N THR A 24 0.08 9.51 -15.30
CA THR A 24 0.19 10.62 -14.34
C THR A 24 1.64 11.01 -14.20
N THR A 25 1.93 12.31 -14.26
CA THR A 25 3.28 12.85 -14.08
C THR A 25 3.37 13.49 -12.71
N VAL A 26 4.32 13.05 -11.88
CA VAL A 26 4.50 13.59 -10.52
C VAL A 26 5.94 14.10 -10.38
N THR A 27 6.09 15.28 -9.79
CA THR A 27 7.38 15.86 -9.39
C THR A 27 7.65 15.51 -7.93
N LEU A 28 8.80 14.91 -7.66
CA LEU A 28 9.19 14.43 -6.33
C LEU A 28 10.63 14.81 -6.02
N GLU A 29 10.94 14.94 -4.74
CA GLU A 29 12.29 15.21 -4.27
C GLU A 29 13.18 13.95 -4.40
N ASP A 30 14.35 14.10 -5.02
CA ASP A 30 15.24 12.98 -5.30
C ASP A 30 15.80 12.31 -4.05
N ASP A 31 16.06 13.09 -3.01
CA ASP A 31 16.62 12.58 -1.77
C ASP A 31 15.61 11.70 -1.03
N LEU A 32 14.32 12.02 -1.12
CA LEU A 32 13.25 11.17 -0.57
C LEU A 32 13.17 9.84 -1.33
N ILE A 33 13.23 9.88 -2.67
CA ILE A 33 13.24 8.67 -3.49
C ILE A 33 14.45 7.82 -3.14
N ARG A 34 15.66 8.39 -3.10
CA ARG A 34 16.89 7.64 -2.77
C ARG A 34 16.82 6.98 -1.40
N LYS A 35 16.35 7.69 -0.38
CA LYS A 35 16.14 7.11 0.96
C LYS A 35 15.15 5.95 0.90
N ALA A 36 14.00 6.16 0.28
CA ALA A 36 12.99 5.12 0.16
C ALA A 36 13.51 3.89 -0.61
N GLN A 37 14.27 4.08 -1.69
CA GLN A 37 14.92 3.00 -2.44
C GLN A 37 15.95 2.24 -1.59
N ALA A 38 16.73 2.94 -0.76
CA ALA A 38 17.71 2.33 0.14
C ALA A 38 17.04 1.47 1.23
N TYR A 39 15.93 1.93 1.80
CA TYR A 39 15.19 1.18 2.83
C TYR A 39 14.33 0.04 2.28
N THR A 40 13.72 0.22 1.10
CA THR A 40 12.77 -0.76 0.54
C THR A 40 13.42 -1.73 -0.44
N GLY A 41 14.59 -1.39 -1.00
CA GLY A 41 15.24 -2.12 -2.09
C GLY A 41 14.58 -1.97 -3.46
N ILE A 42 13.46 -1.24 -3.57
CA ILE A 42 12.71 -1.08 -4.82
C ILE A 42 13.39 -0.05 -5.71
N LYS A 43 14.05 -0.48 -6.80
CA LYS A 43 14.79 0.41 -7.71
C LYS A 43 13.89 1.18 -8.69
N GLU A 44 12.76 0.60 -9.08
CA GLU A 44 11.87 1.24 -10.05
C GLU A 44 10.98 2.28 -9.37
N LYS A 45 11.08 3.55 -9.79
CA LYS A 45 10.31 4.66 -9.20
C LYS A 45 8.80 4.45 -9.27
N SER A 46 8.30 3.90 -10.37
CA SER A 46 6.86 3.64 -10.55
C SER A 46 6.35 2.56 -9.58
N ALA A 47 7.12 1.48 -9.41
CA ALA A 47 6.82 0.41 -8.46
C ALA A 47 6.90 0.90 -7.01
N LEU A 48 7.89 1.74 -6.70
CA LEU A 48 8.04 2.34 -5.37
C LEU A 48 6.82 3.19 -5.00
N ILE A 49 6.32 4.01 -5.93
CA ILE A 49 5.14 4.85 -5.70
C ILE A 49 3.89 3.98 -5.53
N ARG A 50 3.69 2.97 -6.37
CA ARG A 50 2.56 2.03 -6.21
C ARG A 50 2.59 1.32 -4.87
N ALA A 51 3.76 0.84 -4.44
CA ALA A 51 3.94 0.21 -3.15
C ALA A 51 3.63 1.16 -1.99
N ALA A 52 4.15 2.39 -2.04
CA ALA A 52 3.93 3.41 -1.00
C ALA A 52 2.43 3.74 -0.83
N LEU A 53 1.71 3.95 -1.94
CA LEU A 53 0.27 4.20 -1.91
C LEU A 53 -0.51 2.99 -1.38
N THR A 54 -0.13 1.78 -1.79
CA THR A 54 -0.76 0.54 -1.32
C THR A 54 -0.58 0.37 0.19
N GLN A 55 0.63 0.58 0.70
CA GLN A 55 0.93 0.52 2.13
C GLN A 55 0.17 1.58 2.93
N LEU A 56 0.01 2.80 2.39
CA LEU A 56 -0.77 3.85 3.04
C LEU A 56 -2.25 3.45 3.15
N VAL A 57 -2.84 2.93 2.08
CA VAL A 57 -4.22 2.43 2.08
C VAL A 57 -4.38 1.31 3.11
N GLN A 58 -3.46 0.33 3.12
CA GLN A 58 -3.51 -0.78 4.08
C GLN A 58 -3.43 -0.29 5.52
N ARG A 59 -2.53 0.66 5.82
CA ARG A 59 -2.38 1.24 7.16
C ARG A 59 -3.65 1.95 7.62
N GLU A 60 -4.25 2.77 6.76
CA GLU A 60 -5.48 3.49 7.11
C GLU A 60 -6.70 2.57 7.16
N ALA A 61 -6.78 1.56 6.29
CA ALA A 61 -7.80 0.52 6.38
C ALA A 61 -7.70 -0.24 7.70
N ALA A 62 -6.50 -0.66 8.11
CA ALA A 62 -6.26 -1.30 9.39
C ALA A 62 -6.66 -0.39 10.57
N ARG A 63 -6.31 0.90 10.51
CA ARG A 63 -6.72 1.88 11.54
C ARG A 63 -8.24 2.00 11.64
N ARG A 64 -8.93 2.13 10.51
CA ARG A 64 -10.40 2.20 10.46
C ARG A 64 -11.04 0.91 10.95
N LEU A 65 -10.52 -0.25 10.54
CA LEU A 65 -11.00 -1.55 11.00
C LEU A 65 -10.76 -1.76 12.49
N ALA A 66 -9.63 -1.32 13.05
CA ALA A 66 -9.39 -1.36 14.49
C ALA A 66 -10.37 -0.47 15.26
N ALA A 67 -10.70 0.71 14.73
CA ALA A 67 -11.74 1.57 15.30
C ALA A 67 -13.14 0.91 15.26
N LEU A 68 -13.44 0.13 14.21
CA LEU A 68 -14.69 -0.62 14.09
C LEU A 68 -14.70 -1.90 14.96
N GLY A 69 -13.57 -2.62 15.05
CA GLY A 69 -13.39 -3.86 15.81
C GLY A 69 -13.09 -3.65 17.29
N GLY A 70 -12.84 -2.42 17.71
CA GLY A 70 -12.81 -2.01 19.12
C GLY A 70 -14.19 -1.80 19.76
N THR A 71 -15.28 -2.07 19.02
CA THR A 71 -16.66 -1.84 19.48
C THR A 71 -17.29 -3.03 20.21
N MET A 72 -16.63 -4.21 20.24
CA MET A 72 -17.05 -5.34 21.09
C MET A 72 -15.99 -5.66 22.17
N PRO A 73 -15.73 -4.74 23.12
CA PRO A 73 -14.87 -5.01 24.28
C PRO A 73 -15.39 -6.17 25.13
N ASP A 74 -16.72 -6.41 25.11
CA ASP A 74 -17.39 -7.48 25.85
C ASP A 74 -17.54 -8.79 25.03
N LEU A 75 -16.83 -8.93 23.91
CA LEU A 75 -16.90 -10.15 23.10
C LEU A 75 -16.43 -11.35 23.94
N GLN A 76 -17.36 -12.23 24.30
CA GLN A 76 -17.03 -13.44 25.06
C GLN A 76 -16.06 -14.32 24.25
N ARG A 77 -15.05 -14.86 24.93
CA ARG A 77 -14.04 -15.72 24.34
C ARG A 77 -14.69 -17.00 23.77
N ILE A 78 -14.88 -17.04 22.46
CA ILE A 78 -15.42 -18.23 21.77
C ILE A 78 -14.41 -19.39 21.89
N PRO A 79 -14.82 -20.58 22.38
CA PRO A 79 -13.93 -21.74 22.46
C PRO A 79 -13.38 -22.11 21.09
N ARG A 80 -12.05 -22.28 21.00
CA ARG A 80 -11.40 -22.70 19.76
C ARG A 80 -11.80 -24.16 19.46
N ARG A 81 -12.42 -24.43 18.31
CA ARG A 81 -12.74 -25.81 17.89
C ARG A 81 -11.44 -26.61 17.77
N ARG A 82 -11.21 -27.53 18.70
CA ARG A 82 -10.09 -28.49 18.59
C ARG A 82 -10.50 -29.56 17.58
N MET A 83 -9.70 -29.74 16.53
CA MET A 83 -9.81 -30.93 15.70
C MET A 83 -9.58 -32.16 16.59
N PRO A 84 -10.40 -33.21 16.51
CA PRO A 84 -10.13 -34.43 17.25
C PRO A 84 -8.77 -34.96 16.83
N ARG A 85 -7.94 -35.33 17.81
CA ARG A 85 -6.68 -36.04 17.55
C ARG A 85 -7.07 -37.43 17.03
N LYS A 86 -6.56 -37.79 15.87
CA LYS A 86 -6.63 -39.16 15.34
C LYS A 86 -5.71 -40.06 16.17
#